data_AF-A0AAW0RK44-F1
#
_entry.id   AF-A0AAW0RK44-F1
#
_cell.length_a   1.000
_cell.length_b   1.000
_cell.length_c   1.000
_cell.angle_alpha   90.00
_cell.angle_beta   90.00
_cell.angle_gamma   90.00
#
_symmetry.space_group_name_H-M   'P 1'
#
loop_
_entity.id
_entity.type
_entity.pdbx_description
1 polymer ?
#
loop_
_entity_poly.entity_id
_entity_poly.type
_entity_poly.pdbx_seq_one_letter_code
_entity_poly.pdbx_strand_id
1 'polypeptide(L)'
;MEHNITRELNPVDREGLCLLSLDGGGVRGLSTLFILKGIMARLNYKRKETSLPSAKPCEVFDLIRGTSTGGRLEMDIDECISTFVCAAAKETSDITRLRSYDLPGKASIEATILDAALATSAATRFFDPVRIGARQFVDGALGANNPVEQVEREAVDRTPTTFASIIRTVPFERNLRFVRRASLLNKLEAALFTKEQPSKISLFGLGGVGKTQVALELAYRTREKYTQCSVIWIPANNTARLRQAYIDAAEQLGIAVTDDKSDVKQLVKRHLSQDSAGRWLLIYDNADDLDVWIPSTGSQDSQRGLLKYVPGSSQGCVVFTTRSRKIAGRLSSDGLREEVTQIDDDTAL
;
A
#
# COMPACT_ATOMS: atom_id res chain seq x y z
N MET A 1 4.90 8.35 -28.75
CA MET A 1 4.01 9.29 -28.03
C MET A 1 3.38 8.52 -26.90
N GLU A 2 3.92 8.69 -25.69
CA GLU A 2 3.43 8.03 -24.48
C GLU A 2 2.03 8.56 -24.16
N HIS A 3 1.03 7.68 -24.17
CA HIS A 3 -0.29 8.01 -23.64
C HIS A 3 -0.21 8.01 -22.11
N ASN A 4 -0.01 9.20 -21.55
CA ASN A 4 -0.33 9.50 -20.16
C ASN A 4 -1.84 9.35 -19.97
N ILE A 5 -2.29 8.12 -19.68
CA ILE A 5 -3.64 7.87 -19.20
C ILE A 5 -3.65 8.37 -17.74
N THR A 6 -4.03 9.63 -17.55
CA THR A 6 -4.56 10.10 -16.28
C THR A 6 -5.80 9.26 -15.98
N ARG A 7 -5.64 8.14 -15.25
CA ARG A 7 -6.77 7.38 -14.73
C ARG A 7 -7.59 8.32 -13.85
N GLU A 8 -8.81 8.62 -14.26
CA GLU A 8 -9.80 9.24 -13.37
C GLU A 8 -9.91 8.39 -12.10
N LEU A 9 -9.99 9.05 -10.95
CA LEU A 9 -10.09 8.40 -9.64
C LEU A 9 -11.30 7.46 -9.61
N ASN A 10 -11.10 6.23 -9.12
CA ASN A 10 -12.16 5.23 -9.06
C ASN A 10 -13.43 5.82 -8.36
N PRO A 11 -14.61 5.67 -8.99
CA PRO A 11 -15.86 6.30 -8.59
C PRO A 11 -16.46 5.79 -7.29
N VAL A 12 -15.96 4.68 -6.73
CA VAL A 12 -16.55 3.97 -5.59
C VAL A 12 -15.56 3.78 -4.45
N ASP A 13 -14.30 3.46 -4.75
CA ASP A 13 -13.25 3.26 -3.76
C ASP A 13 -12.01 4.10 -4.13
N ARG A 14 -11.45 4.81 -3.15
CA ARG A 14 -10.24 5.62 -3.33
C ARG A 14 -9.03 5.07 -2.56
N GLU A 15 -9.23 4.00 -1.81
CA GLU A 15 -8.26 3.46 -0.85
C GLU A 15 -7.83 2.02 -1.16
N GLY A 16 -8.63 1.26 -1.93
CA GLY A 16 -8.34 -0.13 -2.32
C GLY A 16 -8.50 -0.40 -3.82
N LEU A 17 -8.07 -1.59 -4.25
CA LEU A 17 -8.40 -2.11 -5.58
C LEU A 17 -9.81 -2.69 -5.56
N CYS A 18 -10.65 -2.22 -6.48
CA CYS A 18 -11.99 -2.75 -6.67
C CYS A 18 -11.91 -3.91 -7.69
N LEU A 19 -11.95 -5.14 -7.19
CA LEU A 19 -11.81 -6.36 -7.99
C LEU A 19 -13.19 -6.97 -8.27
N LEU A 20 -13.45 -7.33 -9.52
CA LEU A 20 -14.63 -8.08 -9.94
C LEU A 20 -14.22 -9.45 -10.45
N SER A 21 -14.71 -10.50 -9.80
CA SER A 21 -14.56 -11.90 -10.22
C SER A 21 -15.94 -12.45 -10.61
N LEU A 22 -16.03 -13.08 -11.77
CA LEU A 22 -17.26 -13.63 -12.33
C LEU A 22 -17.12 -15.15 -12.51
N ASP A 23 -17.89 -15.89 -11.72
CA ASP A 23 -17.89 -17.36 -11.74
C ASP A 23 -18.28 -17.94 -13.10
N GLY A 24 -17.69 -19.09 -13.43
CA GLY A 24 -18.10 -19.94 -14.53
C GLY A 24 -19.41 -20.67 -14.22
N GLY A 25 -20.35 -20.66 -15.17
CA GLY A 25 -21.67 -21.25 -14.95
C GLY A 25 -22.45 -21.70 -16.19
N GLY A 26 -21.85 -21.62 -17.38
CA GLY A 26 -22.57 -21.87 -18.64
C GLY A 26 -23.76 -20.92 -18.79
N VAL A 27 -24.93 -21.42 -19.15
CA VAL A 27 -26.18 -20.62 -19.28
C VAL A 27 -26.58 -19.88 -17.99
N ARG A 28 -26.10 -20.35 -16.82
CA ARG A 28 -26.36 -19.69 -15.53
C ARG A 28 -25.55 -18.41 -15.33
N GLY A 29 -24.52 -18.16 -16.15
CA GLY A 29 -23.73 -16.91 -16.08
C GLY A 29 -24.56 -15.64 -16.33
N LEU A 30 -25.74 -15.78 -16.95
CA LEU A 30 -26.68 -14.68 -17.14
C LEU A 30 -27.18 -14.11 -15.80
N SER A 31 -27.31 -14.93 -14.75
CA SER A 31 -27.68 -14.42 -13.42
C SER A 31 -26.61 -13.51 -12.84
N THR A 32 -25.33 -13.83 -13.03
CA THR A 32 -24.20 -12.99 -12.61
C THR A 32 -24.22 -11.64 -13.34
N LEU A 33 -24.55 -11.62 -14.63
CA LEU A 33 -24.71 -10.39 -15.40
C LEU A 33 -25.91 -9.55 -14.93
N PHE A 34 -27.04 -10.19 -14.57
CA PHE A 34 -28.18 -9.47 -13.99
C PHE A 34 -27.86 -8.89 -12.61
N ILE A 35 -27.07 -9.60 -11.79
CA ILE A 35 -26.59 -9.08 -10.51
C ILE A 35 -25.67 -7.88 -10.74
N LEU A 36 -24.69 -7.98 -11.63
CA LEU A 36 -23.80 -6.86 -11.98
C LEU A 36 -24.59 -5.66 -12.52
N LYS A 37 -25.55 -5.89 -13.42
CA LYS A 37 -26.47 -4.86 -13.92
C LYS A 37 -27.24 -4.18 -12.78
N GLY A 38 -27.73 -4.95 -11.81
CA GLY A 38 -28.39 -4.44 -10.62
C GLY A 38 -27.48 -3.61 -9.71
N ILE A 39 -26.22 -4.04 -9.53
CA ILE A 39 -25.20 -3.29 -8.77
C ILE A 39 -24.89 -1.97 -9.47
N MET A 40 -24.59 -1.99 -10.76
CA MET A 40 -24.28 -0.80 -11.56
C MET A 40 -25.46 0.17 -11.64
N ALA A 41 -26.70 -0.34 -11.75
CA ALA A 41 -27.90 0.50 -11.74
C ALA A 41 -28.06 1.24 -10.40
N ARG A 42 -27.87 0.57 -9.26
CA ARG A 42 -27.94 1.20 -7.93
C ARG A 42 -26.82 2.20 -7.72
N LEU A 43 -25.60 1.88 -8.16
CA LEU A 43 -24.47 2.80 -8.09
C LEU A 43 -24.77 4.08 -8.90
N ASN A 44 -25.18 3.92 -10.15
CA ASN A 44 -25.43 5.04 -11.05
C ASN A 44 -26.67 5.85 -10.66
N TYR A 45 -27.65 5.24 -10.00
CA TYR A 45 -28.76 5.96 -9.38
C TYR A 45 -28.26 6.96 -8.33
N LYS A 46 -27.43 6.51 -7.37
CA LYS A 46 -26.83 7.39 -6.35
C LYS A 46 -25.94 8.48 -6.96
N ARG A 47 -25.17 8.14 -8.01
CA ARG A 47 -24.34 9.13 -8.73
C ARG A 47 -25.17 10.23 -9.36
N LYS A 48 -26.31 9.88 -9.97
CA LYS A 48 -27.25 10.85 -10.54
C LYS A 48 -27.85 11.78 -9.48
N GLU A 49 -28.17 11.28 -8.28
CA GLU A 49 -28.64 12.13 -7.17
C GLU A 49 -27.60 13.20 -6.76
N THR A 50 -26.32 12.89 -6.93
CA THR A 50 -25.20 13.80 -6.68
C THR A 50 -24.69 14.54 -7.94
N SER A 51 -25.46 14.53 -9.03
CA SER A 51 -25.10 15.15 -10.32
C SER A 51 -23.79 14.65 -10.95
N LEU A 52 -23.39 13.41 -10.65
CA LEU A 52 -22.23 12.74 -11.26
C LEU A 52 -22.65 11.91 -12.48
N PRO A 53 -21.78 11.78 -13.50
CA PRO A 53 -22.05 10.95 -14.67
C PRO A 53 -22.17 9.46 -14.27
N SER A 54 -22.95 8.72 -15.05
CA SER A 54 -23.07 7.26 -14.87
C SER A 54 -21.74 6.60 -15.19
N ALA A 55 -21.25 5.78 -14.28
CA ALA A 55 -20.03 5.02 -14.43
C ALA A 55 -20.29 3.68 -15.12
N LYS A 56 -19.35 3.24 -15.96
CA LYS A 56 -19.28 1.90 -16.54
C LYS A 56 -18.55 0.93 -15.59
N PRO A 57 -18.74 -0.40 -15.71
CA PRO A 57 -18.02 -1.36 -14.88
C PRO A 57 -16.49 -1.18 -14.93
N CYS A 58 -15.93 -0.93 -16.11
CA CYS A 58 -14.48 -0.73 -16.30
C CYS A 58 -13.94 0.54 -15.61
N GLU A 59 -14.79 1.52 -15.32
CA GLU A 59 -14.42 2.72 -14.57
C GLU A 59 -14.49 2.47 -13.05
N VAL A 60 -15.30 1.50 -12.62
CA VAL A 60 -15.54 1.15 -11.21
C VAL A 60 -14.59 0.07 -10.71
N PHE A 61 -14.23 -0.89 -11.56
CA PHE A 61 -13.44 -2.06 -11.17
C PHE A 61 -12.06 -1.98 -11.82
N ASP A 62 -11.02 -1.94 -10.99
CA ASP A 62 -9.61 -1.89 -11.41
C ASP A 62 -9.16 -3.19 -12.10
N LEU A 63 -9.82 -4.30 -11.77
CA LEU A 63 -9.61 -5.60 -12.36
C LEU A 63 -10.93 -6.33 -12.51
N ILE A 64 -11.29 -6.69 -13.73
CA ILE A 64 -12.49 -7.50 -14.00
C ILE A 64 -12.05 -8.84 -14.60
N ARG A 65 -12.50 -9.94 -14.03
CA ARG A 65 -12.15 -11.29 -14.48
C ARG A 65 -13.36 -12.20 -14.45
N GLY A 66 -13.30 -13.24 -15.28
CA GLY A 66 -14.24 -14.34 -15.19
C GLY A 66 -13.70 -15.60 -15.84
N THR A 67 -14.40 -16.70 -15.62
CA THR A 67 -14.16 -18.00 -16.27
C THR A 67 -15.37 -18.41 -17.08
N SER A 68 -15.14 -19.09 -18.21
CA SER A 68 -16.21 -19.58 -19.07
C SER A 68 -17.15 -18.44 -19.49
N THR A 69 -18.46 -18.60 -19.33
CA THR A 69 -19.45 -17.54 -19.62
C THR A 69 -19.33 -16.29 -18.75
N GLY A 70 -18.71 -16.38 -17.55
CA GLY A 70 -18.42 -15.22 -16.71
C GLY A 70 -17.35 -14.28 -17.30
N GLY A 71 -16.54 -14.76 -18.26
CA GLY A 71 -15.55 -13.94 -18.98
C GLY A 71 -16.11 -13.21 -20.21
N ARG A 72 -17.34 -13.51 -20.63
CA ARG A 72 -18.00 -12.89 -21.79
C ARG A 72 -18.76 -11.64 -21.36
N LEU A 73 -18.01 -10.56 -21.14
CA LEU A 73 -18.60 -9.24 -20.99
C LEU A 73 -18.81 -8.67 -22.41
N GLU A 74 -20.06 -8.45 -22.80
CA GLU A 74 -20.40 -7.65 -23.99
C GLU A 74 -19.99 -6.19 -23.73
N MET A 75 -18.70 -5.91 -23.84
CA MET A 75 -18.10 -4.58 -23.77
C MET A 75 -17.62 -4.17 -25.16
N ASP A 76 -17.54 -2.86 -25.39
CA ASP A 76 -16.93 -2.31 -26.59
C ASP A 76 -15.46 -2.77 -26.72
N ILE A 77 -15.03 -3.10 -27.94
CA ILE A 77 -13.69 -3.67 -28.24
C ILE A 77 -12.59 -2.69 -27.82
N ASP A 78 -12.87 -1.39 -27.93
CA ASP A 78 -11.92 -0.32 -27.67
C ASP A 78 -11.69 -0.05 -26.16
N GLU A 79 -12.49 -0.64 -25.25
CA GLU A 79 -12.43 -0.38 -23.80
C GLU A 79 -11.94 -1.57 -22.95
N CYS A 80 -11.20 -2.53 -23.53
CA CYS A 80 -10.55 -3.59 -22.76
C CYS A 80 -9.39 -3.06 -21.91
N ILE A 81 -9.70 -2.45 -20.76
CA ILE A 81 -8.70 -2.15 -19.73
C ILE A 81 -8.19 -3.48 -19.17
N SER A 82 -6.99 -3.87 -19.60
CA SER A 82 -6.10 -4.84 -18.95
C SER A 82 -6.84 -6.08 -18.38
N THR A 83 -7.25 -6.99 -19.26
CA THR A 83 -8.07 -8.18 -18.92
C THR A 83 -7.31 -9.51 -19.00
N PHE A 84 -7.72 -10.52 -18.22
CA PHE A 84 -7.32 -11.91 -18.43
C PHE A 84 -8.50 -12.85 -18.25
N VAL A 85 -8.45 -14.01 -18.90
CA VAL A 85 -9.35 -15.15 -18.63
C VAL A 85 -8.53 -16.36 -18.20
N CYS A 86 -9.15 -17.28 -17.45
CA CYS A 86 -8.51 -18.55 -17.09
C CYS A 86 -8.91 -19.65 -18.07
N ALA A 87 -7.93 -20.41 -18.53
CA ALA A 87 -8.12 -21.67 -19.24
C ALA A 87 -7.17 -22.72 -18.66
N ALA A 88 -7.59 -23.98 -18.64
CA ALA A 88 -6.74 -25.08 -18.20
C ALA A 88 -5.96 -25.65 -19.40
N ALA A 89 -4.67 -25.87 -19.24
CA ALA A 89 -3.88 -26.58 -20.23
C ALA A 89 -4.36 -28.04 -20.30
N LYS A 90 -4.68 -28.54 -21.49
CA LYS A 90 -5.28 -29.88 -21.65
C LYS A 90 -4.35 -30.98 -21.16
N GLU A 91 -3.04 -30.82 -21.38
CA GLU A 91 -2.05 -31.86 -21.11
C GLU A 91 -1.71 -31.94 -19.61
N THR A 92 -1.61 -30.81 -18.92
CA THR A 92 -1.17 -30.75 -17.52
C THR A 92 -2.28 -30.39 -16.53
N SER A 93 -3.43 -29.93 -17.02
CA SER A 93 -4.50 -29.31 -16.22
C SER A 93 -4.10 -28.02 -15.48
N ASP A 94 -2.93 -27.44 -15.80
CA ASP A 94 -2.49 -26.19 -15.18
C ASP A 94 -3.36 -25.01 -15.61
N ILE A 95 -3.80 -24.21 -14.63
CA ILE A 95 -4.54 -22.97 -14.89
C ILE A 95 -3.59 -21.92 -15.47
N THR A 96 -3.90 -21.52 -16.69
CA THR A 96 -3.19 -20.52 -17.46
C THR A 96 -4.04 -19.26 -17.58
N ARG A 97 -3.42 -18.11 -17.29
CA ARG A 97 -4.03 -16.77 -17.39
C ARG A 97 -3.70 -16.19 -18.77
N LEU A 98 -4.70 -16.06 -19.64
CA LEU A 98 -4.54 -15.50 -20.99
C LEU A 98 -4.64 -13.97 -20.94
N ARG A 99 -3.47 -13.33 -21.07
CA ARG A 99 -3.12 -11.89 -20.99
C ARG A 99 -3.73 -11.01 -22.09
N SER A 100 -4.35 -9.86 -21.77
CA SER A 100 -4.45 -8.72 -22.71
C SER A 100 -3.31 -7.69 -22.53
N TYR A 101 -2.31 -8.03 -21.72
CA TYR A 101 -1.21 -7.17 -21.27
C TYR A 101 -0.05 -8.05 -20.79
N ASP A 102 1.15 -7.47 -20.76
CA ASP A 102 2.35 -8.16 -20.31
C ASP A 102 2.68 -7.89 -18.84
N LEU A 103 3.38 -8.84 -18.22
CA LEU A 103 3.90 -8.74 -16.87
C LEU A 103 5.41 -8.97 -16.84
N PRO A 104 6.20 -8.13 -16.16
CA PRO A 104 7.64 -8.33 -16.03
C PRO A 104 7.97 -9.71 -15.44
N GLY A 105 8.82 -10.48 -16.13
CA GLY A 105 9.27 -11.80 -15.66
C GLY A 105 8.23 -12.93 -15.73
N LYS A 106 7.05 -12.69 -16.31
CA LYS A 106 6.04 -13.74 -16.58
C LYS A 106 5.88 -13.93 -18.08
N ALA A 107 5.96 -15.17 -18.54
CA ALA A 107 5.70 -15.49 -19.94
C ALA A 107 4.23 -15.18 -20.29
N SER A 108 4.03 -14.37 -21.33
CA SER A 108 2.72 -14.12 -21.94
C SER A 108 2.46 -15.15 -23.03
N ILE A 109 1.21 -15.57 -23.19
CA ILE A 109 0.77 -16.41 -24.30
C ILE A 109 0.06 -15.49 -25.28
N GLU A 110 0.61 -15.37 -26.47
CA GLU A 110 0.01 -14.60 -27.55
C GLU A 110 -1.26 -15.30 -28.03
N ALA A 111 -2.40 -14.74 -27.65
CA ALA A 111 -3.73 -15.28 -27.94
C ALA A 111 -4.61 -14.14 -28.46
N THR A 112 -5.40 -14.40 -29.50
CA THR A 112 -6.45 -13.46 -29.90
C THR A 112 -7.58 -13.47 -28.86
N ILE A 113 -8.41 -12.42 -28.83
CA ILE A 113 -9.61 -12.38 -27.99
C ILE A 113 -10.51 -13.60 -28.26
N LEU A 114 -10.62 -14.01 -29.53
CA LEU A 114 -11.40 -15.16 -29.93
C LEU A 114 -10.81 -16.46 -29.37
N ASP A 115 -9.49 -16.64 -29.47
CA ASP A 115 -8.80 -17.81 -28.90
C ASP A 115 -9.05 -17.93 -27.41
N ALA A 116 -8.91 -16.81 -26.69
CA ALA A 116 -9.10 -16.76 -25.25
C ALA A 116 -10.56 -17.07 -24.85
N ALA A 117 -11.53 -16.50 -25.57
CA ALA A 117 -12.95 -16.73 -25.34
C ALA A 117 -13.37 -18.19 -25.61
N LEU A 118 -12.86 -18.78 -26.70
CA LEU A 118 -13.10 -20.18 -27.03
C LEU A 118 -12.43 -21.09 -25.98
N ALA A 119 -11.18 -20.83 -25.62
CA ALA A 119 -10.43 -21.66 -24.67
C ALA A 119 -11.08 -21.69 -23.28
N THR A 120 -11.47 -20.53 -22.74
CA THR A 120 -12.12 -20.47 -21.42
C THR A 120 -13.52 -21.08 -21.42
N SER A 121 -14.18 -21.16 -22.58
CA SER A 121 -15.53 -21.73 -22.72
C SER A 121 -15.55 -23.19 -23.18
N ALA A 122 -14.39 -23.78 -23.48
CA ALA A 122 -14.27 -25.14 -24.01
C ALA A 122 -14.49 -26.19 -22.91
N ALA A 123 -15.72 -26.26 -22.41
CA ALA A 123 -16.12 -27.16 -21.34
C ALA A 123 -15.82 -28.61 -21.74
N THR A 124 -15.01 -29.28 -20.92
CA THR A 124 -14.57 -30.65 -21.16
C THR A 124 -15.79 -31.55 -21.37
N ARG A 125 -15.77 -32.38 -22.43
CA ARG A 125 -16.87 -33.24 -22.93
C ARG A 125 -17.97 -32.56 -23.75
N PHE A 126 -18.04 -31.24 -23.80
CA PHE A 126 -19.03 -30.51 -24.60
C PHE A 126 -18.42 -29.85 -25.83
N PHE A 127 -17.18 -29.39 -25.73
CA PHE A 127 -16.49 -28.68 -26.81
C PHE A 127 -15.08 -29.23 -27.01
N ASP A 128 -14.58 -29.08 -28.24
CA ASP A 128 -13.21 -29.45 -28.58
C ASP A 128 -12.21 -28.48 -27.92
N PRO A 129 -11.04 -28.99 -27.48
CA PRO A 129 -9.97 -28.14 -26.96
C PRO A 129 -9.45 -27.15 -28.00
N VAL A 130 -9.13 -25.94 -27.55
CA VAL A 130 -8.67 -24.85 -28.40
C VAL A 130 -7.15 -24.82 -28.44
N ARG A 131 -6.58 -24.77 -29.63
CA ARG A 131 -5.12 -24.71 -29.81
C ARG A 131 -4.66 -23.26 -29.86
N ILE A 132 -3.75 -22.88 -28.96
CA ILE A 132 -3.10 -21.56 -28.95
C ILE A 132 -1.59 -21.79 -28.99
N GLY A 133 -0.97 -21.44 -30.12
CA GLY A 133 0.43 -21.77 -30.40
C GLY A 133 0.70 -23.28 -30.34
N ALA A 134 1.62 -23.68 -29.46
CA ALA A 134 2.02 -25.07 -29.28
C ALA A 134 1.18 -25.86 -28.26
N ARG A 135 0.21 -25.21 -27.58
CA ARG A 135 -0.53 -25.79 -26.45
C ARG A 135 -2.02 -25.95 -26.78
N GLN A 136 -2.70 -26.89 -26.12
CA GLN A 136 -4.16 -27.00 -26.15
C GLN A 136 -4.77 -26.56 -24.83
N PHE A 137 -5.92 -25.90 -24.89
CA PHE A 137 -6.61 -25.35 -23.74
C PHE A 137 -8.08 -25.80 -23.68
N VAL A 138 -8.58 -25.97 -22.47
CA VAL A 138 -9.98 -26.27 -22.15
C VAL A 138 -10.48 -25.31 -21.06
N ASP A 139 -11.79 -25.33 -20.79
CA ASP A 139 -12.41 -24.51 -19.74
C ASP A 139 -11.72 -24.70 -18.38
N GLY A 140 -11.47 -23.58 -17.69
CA GLY A 140 -10.86 -23.54 -16.37
C GLY A 140 -11.75 -24.02 -15.22
N ALA A 141 -12.98 -24.48 -15.47
CA ALA A 141 -13.93 -24.94 -14.45
C ALA A 141 -13.33 -26.00 -13.51
N LEU A 142 -12.42 -26.84 -14.00
CA LEU A 142 -11.62 -27.74 -13.18
C LEU A 142 -10.38 -27.01 -12.65
N GLY A 143 -10.53 -26.24 -11.58
CA GLY A 143 -9.42 -25.60 -10.85
C GLY A 143 -9.50 -24.07 -10.74
N ALA A 144 -10.37 -23.42 -11.51
CA ALA A 144 -10.60 -21.97 -11.46
C ALA A 144 -12.06 -21.58 -11.76
N ASN A 145 -13.06 -22.42 -11.43
CA ASN A 145 -14.48 -22.09 -11.69
C ASN A 145 -14.93 -20.78 -11.01
N ASN A 146 -14.29 -20.43 -9.88
CA ASN A 146 -14.30 -19.08 -9.33
C ASN A 146 -12.86 -18.58 -9.36
N PRO A 147 -12.51 -17.60 -10.23
CA PRO A 147 -11.13 -17.18 -10.42
C PRO A 147 -10.62 -16.20 -9.36
N VAL A 148 -11.28 -16.08 -8.19
CA VAL A 148 -10.91 -15.09 -7.16
C VAL A 148 -9.44 -15.20 -6.73
N GLU A 149 -8.92 -16.42 -6.58
CA GLU A 149 -7.51 -16.62 -6.21
C GLU A 149 -6.56 -16.15 -7.32
N GLN A 150 -6.93 -16.37 -8.59
CA GLN A 150 -6.15 -15.92 -9.74
C GLN A 150 -6.23 -14.40 -9.90
N VAL A 151 -7.37 -13.79 -9.57
CA VAL A 151 -7.57 -12.33 -9.55
C VAL A 151 -6.64 -11.69 -8.52
N GLU A 152 -6.61 -12.22 -7.29
CA GLU A 152 -5.75 -11.73 -6.20
C GLU A 152 -4.26 -11.87 -6.56
N ARG A 153 -3.83 -13.05 -7.00
CA ARG A 153 -2.42 -13.29 -7.39
C ARG A 153 -1.99 -12.38 -8.54
N GLU A 154 -2.85 -12.13 -9.50
CA GLU A 154 -2.55 -11.22 -10.60
C GLU A 154 -2.50 -9.76 -10.17
N ALA A 155 -3.37 -9.35 -9.24
CA ALA A 155 -3.32 -8.01 -8.66
C ALA A 155 -1.96 -7.76 -7.98
N VAL A 156 -1.47 -8.75 -7.23
CA VAL A 156 -0.12 -8.74 -6.63
C VAL A 156 0.97 -8.69 -7.71
N ASP A 157 0.90 -9.54 -8.74
CA ASP A 157 1.91 -9.60 -9.81
C ASP A 157 1.97 -8.30 -10.66
N ARG A 158 0.83 -7.60 -10.84
CA ARG A 158 0.71 -6.34 -11.62
C ARG A 158 1.23 -5.11 -10.91
N THR A 159 1.32 -5.17 -9.59
CA THR A 159 1.92 -4.14 -8.77
C THR A 159 3.33 -4.62 -8.43
N PRO A 160 4.35 -4.40 -9.30
CA PRO A 160 5.74 -4.71 -8.94
C PRO A 160 6.23 -3.82 -7.79
N THR A 161 5.49 -2.76 -7.47
CA THR A 161 5.46 -2.22 -6.13
C THR A 161 4.65 -3.20 -5.30
N THR A 162 5.31 -3.99 -4.45
CA THR A 162 4.72 -4.48 -3.20
C THR A 162 3.69 -3.44 -2.78
N PHE A 163 2.42 -3.80 -2.56
CA PHE A 163 1.60 -2.96 -1.70
C PHE A 163 2.51 -2.72 -0.49
N ALA A 164 3.10 -1.53 -0.36
CA ALA A 164 3.78 -1.16 0.84
C ALA A 164 2.61 -1.14 1.81
N SER A 165 2.39 -2.27 2.49
CA SER A 165 1.21 -2.42 3.31
C SER A 165 1.23 -1.23 4.22
N ILE A 166 0.18 -0.40 4.13
CA ILE A 166 0.20 0.88 4.83
C ILE A 166 0.27 0.52 6.30
N ILE A 167 1.40 0.84 6.94
CA ILE A 167 1.55 0.60 8.36
C ILE A 167 0.61 1.56 9.07
N ARG A 168 -0.48 1.02 9.61
CA ARG A 168 -1.50 1.78 10.34
C ARG A 168 -1.45 1.52 11.84
N THR A 169 -0.58 0.61 12.28
CA THR A 169 -0.46 0.23 13.68
C THR A 169 0.32 1.30 14.43
N VAL A 170 -0.39 2.05 15.27
CA VAL A 170 0.19 3.00 16.22
C VAL A 170 0.09 2.35 17.60
N PRO A 171 1.14 2.34 18.43
CA PRO A 171 1.19 1.52 19.64
C PRO A 171 0.24 1.96 20.77
N PHE A 172 -0.42 3.10 20.62
CA PHE A 172 -1.32 3.67 21.63
C PHE A 172 -2.59 4.20 20.98
N GLU A 173 -3.72 4.09 21.68
CA GLU A 173 -4.99 4.69 21.26
C GLU A 173 -4.92 6.22 21.25
N ARG A 174 -5.70 6.83 20.35
CA ARG A 174 -5.80 8.30 20.27
C ARG A 174 -6.41 8.82 21.55
N ASN A 175 -5.72 9.77 22.18
CA ASN A 175 -6.25 10.47 23.34
C ASN A 175 -7.33 11.46 22.91
N LEU A 176 -8.60 11.10 23.08
CA LEU A 176 -9.75 11.96 22.74
C LEU A 176 -9.85 13.22 23.60
N ARG A 177 -9.13 13.28 24.73
CA ARG A 177 -9.05 14.43 25.63
C ARG A 177 -7.77 15.24 25.45
N PHE A 178 -7.09 15.09 24.31
CA PHE A 178 -5.87 15.84 24.03
C PHE A 178 -6.17 17.35 24.00
N VAL A 179 -5.73 18.06 25.04
CA VAL A 179 -5.96 19.51 25.19
C VAL A 179 -5.01 20.31 24.29
N ARG A 180 -5.56 21.39 23.73
CA ARG A 180 -5.08 22.16 22.58
C ARG A 180 -3.57 22.48 22.62
N ARG A 181 -2.85 21.97 21.62
CA ARG A 181 -1.57 22.50 21.11
C ARG A 181 -1.66 22.81 19.61
N ALA A 182 -2.73 23.51 19.22
CA ALA A 182 -3.07 23.71 17.81
C ALA A 182 -1.97 24.46 17.03
N SER A 183 -1.37 25.49 17.63
CA SER A 183 -0.26 26.24 16.99
C SER A 183 0.95 25.34 16.71
N LEU A 184 1.37 24.55 17.70
CA LEU A 184 2.44 23.58 17.56
C LEU A 184 2.08 22.52 16.50
N LEU A 185 0.93 21.87 16.62
CA LEU A 185 0.51 20.83 15.67
C LEU A 185 0.39 21.36 14.23
N ASN A 186 -0.17 22.55 14.03
CA ASN A 186 -0.25 23.17 12.71
C ASN A 186 1.15 23.42 12.13
N LYS A 187 2.11 23.84 12.96
CA LYS A 187 3.51 24.03 12.56
C LYS A 187 4.17 22.72 12.18
N LEU A 188 3.94 21.65 12.95
CA LEU A 188 4.45 20.31 12.66
C LEU A 188 3.84 19.77 11.35
N GLU A 189 2.52 19.88 11.19
CA GLU A 189 1.80 19.44 9.98
C GLU A 189 2.25 20.19 8.73
N ALA A 190 2.53 21.50 8.84
CA ALA A 190 3.06 22.29 7.73
C ALA A 190 4.49 21.88 7.33
N ALA A 191 5.26 21.30 8.25
CA ALA A 191 6.60 20.80 7.99
C ALA A 191 6.62 19.37 7.41
N LEU A 192 5.49 18.64 7.44
CA LEU A 192 5.39 17.30 6.85
C LEU A 192 5.38 17.36 5.32
N PHE A 193 6.17 16.50 4.68
CA PHE A 193 6.15 16.25 3.23
C PHE A 193 6.41 17.49 2.35
N THR A 194 7.23 18.42 2.83
CA THR A 194 7.64 19.60 2.03
C THR A 194 8.72 19.20 1.02
N LYS A 195 8.62 19.70 -0.22
CA LYS A 195 9.48 19.28 -1.34
C LYS A 195 10.96 19.70 -1.21
N GLU A 196 11.28 20.62 -0.30
CA GLU A 196 12.57 21.30 -0.31
C GLU A 196 13.65 20.59 0.54
N GLN A 197 13.31 19.79 1.57
CA GLN A 197 14.29 19.02 2.35
C GLN A 197 13.65 17.78 3.02
N PRO A 198 14.44 16.71 3.32
CA PRO A 198 13.95 15.61 4.15
C PRO A 198 13.55 16.14 5.53
N SER A 199 12.26 16.15 5.84
CA SER A 199 11.72 16.75 7.06
C SER A 199 12.10 15.90 8.28
N LYS A 200 13.20 16.25 8.96
CA LYS A 200 13.47 15.76 10.31
C LYS A 200 12.89 16.75 11.31
N ILE A 201 12.14 16.25 12.28
CA ILE A 201 11.50 17.05 13.33
C ILE A 201 11.95 16.49 14.67
N SER A 202 12.47 17.34 15.57
CA SER A 202 12.74 16.94 16.95
C SER A 202 11.83 17.69 17.91
N LEU A 203 11.03 16.94 18.66
CA LEU A 203 10.26 17.42 19.81
C LEU A 203 11.09 17.20 21.07
N PHE A 204 11.46 18.29 21.77
CA PHE A 204 12.25 18.20 22.99
C PHE A 204 11.63 18.95 24.16
N GLY A 205 12.00 18.63 25.40
CA GLY A 205 11.44 19.27 26.60
C GLY A 205 11.47 18.37 27.82
N LEU A 206 11.05 18.88 28.97
CA LEU A 206 11.12 18.16 30.26
C LEU A 206 10.33 16.83 30.25
N GLY A 207 10.65 15.93 31.18
CA GLY A 207 9.87 14.70 31.38
C GLY A 207 8.41 15.03 31.71
N GLY A 208 7.44 14.24 31.21
CA GLY A 208 6.02 14.41 31.53
C GLY A 208 5.27 15.52 30.78
N VAL A 209 5.94 16.41 30.04
CA VAL A 209 5.30 17.52 29.29
C VAL A 209 4.45 17.10 28.08
N GLY A 210 4.28 15.80 27.83
CA GLY A 210 3.42 15.29 26.76
C GLY A 210 4.03 15.28 25.35
N LYS A 211 5.35 15.19 25.18
CA LYS A 211 6.00 15.05 23.85
C LYS A 211 5.46 13.84 23.08
N THR A 212 5.40 12.68 23.72
CA THR A 212 4.85 11.44 23.16
C THR A 212 3.38 11.63 22.75
N GLN A 213 2.60 12.37 23.53
CA GLN A 213 1.20 12.68 23.19
C GLN A 213 1.09 13.60 21.97
N VAL A 214 2.00 14.57 21.80
CA VAL A 214 2.05 15.41 20.58
C VAL A 214 2.42 14.58 19.36
N ALA A 215 3.43 13.71 19.46
CA ALA A 215 3.82 12.81 18.37
C ALA A 215 2.69 11.84 18.00
N LEU A 216 1.97 11.34 19.00
CA LEU A 216 0.80 10.47 18.82
C LEU A 216 -0.35 11.19 18.11
N GLU A 217 -0.70 12.40 18.53
CA GLU A 217 -1.75 13.19 17.87
C GLU A 217 -1.35 13.55 16.43
N LEU A 218 -0.07 13.90 16.19
CA LEU A 218 0.45 14.13 14.84
C LEU A 218 0.33 12.87 13.96
N ALA A 219 0.63 11.69 14.50
CA ALA A 219 0.46 10.42 13.80
C ALA A 219 -0.98 10.18 13.36
N TYR A 220 -1.95 10.36 14.26
CA TYR A 220 -3.37 10.19 13.95
C TYR A 220 -3.84 11.19 12.89
N ARG A 221 -3.52 12.47 13.04
CA ARG A 221 -3.89 13.50 12.04
C ARG A 221 -3.25 13.26 10.69
N THR A 222 -1.99 12.79 10.67
CA THR A 222 -1.29 12.45 9.43
C THR A 222 -2.00 11.30 8.71
N ARG A 223 -2.46 10.27 9.44
CA ARG A 223 -3.22 9.15 8.87
C ARG A 223 -4.58 9.59 8.32
N GLU A 224 -5.27 10.50 9.01
CA GLU A 224 -6.56 11.04 8.58
C GLU A 224 -6.43 11.92 7.33
N LYS A 225 -5.37 12.75 7.28
CA LYS A 225 -5.13 13.67 6.17
C LYS A 225 -4.51 13.00 4.94
N TYR A 226 -3.67 11.99 5.15
CA TYR A 226 -2.95 11.28 4.11
C TYR A 226 -3.25 9.77 4.22
N THR A 227 -4.36 9.34 3.60
CA THR A 227 -4.89 7.96 3.71
C THR A 227 -3.94 6.87 3.20
N GLN A 228 -3.02 7.26 2.31
CA GLN A 228 -1.93 6.44 1.75
C GLN A 228 -0.57 6.69 2.43
N CYS A 229 -0.55 7.18 3.67
CA CYS A 229 0.67 7.39 4.45
C CYS A 229 0.90 6.27 5.46
N SER A 230 2.08 5.65 5.42
CA SER A 230 2.52 4.68 6.42
C SER A 230 3.02 5.40 7.67
N VAL A 231 2.54 5.02 8.85
CA VAL A 231 3.05 5.53 10.13
C VAL A 231 3.78 4.42 10.86
N ILE A 232 5.07 4.63 11.12
CA ILE A 232 5.95 3.65 11.74
C ILE A 232 6.42 4.21 13.08
N TRP A 233 6.21 3.47 14.16
CA TRP A 233 6.59 3.89 15.51
C TRP A 233 7.68 3.00 16.07
N ILE A 234 8.82 3.59 16.43
CA ILE A 234 9.99 2.89 16.97
C ILE A 234 10.29 3.42 18.38
N PRO A 235 10.14 2.60 19.43
CA PRO A 235 10.60 2.96 20.77
C PRO A 235 12.13 2.97 20.82
N ALA A 236 12.72 4.12 21.15
CA ALA A 236 14.16 4.35 21.18
C ALA A 236 14.77 4.32 22.60
N ASN A 237 13.99 3.93 23.61
CA ASN A 237 14.45 3.82 25.01
C ASN A 237 15.08 2.46 25.37
N ASN A 238 15.00 1.47 24.48
CA ASN A 238 15.50 0.12 24.74
C ASN A 238 15.92 -0.56 23.44
N THR A 239 17.17 -1.02 23.35
CA THR A 239 17.74 -1.62 22.13
C THR A 239 17.01 -2.88 21.68
N ALA A 240 16.51 -3.70 22.59
CA ALA A 240 15.77 -4.92 22.25
C ALA A 240 14.39 -4.58 21.65
N ARG A 241 13.65 -3.65 22.26
CA ARG A 241 12.36 -3.17 21.72
C ARG A 241 12.52 -2.45 20.39
N LEU A 242 13.59 -1.68 20.25
CA LEU A 242 13.93 -1.04 18.99
C LEU A 242 14.16 -2.08 17.88
N ARG A 243 14.98 -3.11 18.16
CA ARG A 243 15.23 -4.19 17.19
C ARG A 243 13.93 -4.88 16.80
N GLN A 244 13.07 -5.21 17.77
CA GLN A 244 11.78 -5.83 17.49
C GLN A 244 10.89 -4.93 16.62
N ALA A 245 10.79 -3.64 16.93
CA ALA A 245 10.00 -2.70 16.14
C ALA A 245 10.48 -2.58 14.69
N TYR A 246 11.78 -2.73 14.41
CA TYR A 246 12.29 -2.80 13.04
C TYR A 246 11.92 -4.11 12.33
N ILE A 247 11.89 -5.23 13.05
CA ILE A 247 11.43 -6.52 12.50
C ILE A 247 9.94 -6.41 12.14
N ASP A 248 9.12 -5.95 13.08
CA ASP A 248 7.68 -5.78 12.88
C ASP A 248 7.39 -4.81 11.72
N ALA A 249 8.18 -3.74 11.58
CA ALA A 249 8.08 -2.80 10.46
C ALA A 249 8.48 -3.45 9.14
N ALA A 250 9.54 -4.26 9.10
CA ALA A 250 9.98 -4.95 7.90
C ALA A 250 8.93 -5.96 7.41
N GLU A 251 8.34 -6.74 8.33
CA GLU A 251 7.26 -7.68 8.03
C GLU A 251 6.04 -6.97 7.46
N GLN A 252 5.59 -5.88 8.11
CA GLN A 252 4.43 -5.13 7.63
C GLN A 252 4.69 -4.43 6.28
N LEU A 253 5.91 -3.97 6.01
CA LEU A 253 6.30 -3.42 4.70
C LEU A 253 6.50 -4.50 3.62
N GLY A 254 6.32 -5.78 3.94
CA GLY A 254 6.55 -6.88 2.99
C GLY A 254 8.01 -7.05 2.58
N ILE A 255 8.95 -6.63 3.45
CA ILE A 255 10.39 -6.73 3.20
C ILE A 255 10.83 -8.15 3.53
N ALA A 256 11.23 -8.91 2.51
CA ALA A 256 11.76 -10.25 2.69
C ALA A 256 13.10 -10.20 3.46
N VAL A 257 13.08 -10.62 4.73
CA VAL A 257 14.28 -10.81 5.54
C VAL A 257 14.83 -12.20 5.22
N THR A 258 15.71 -12.29 4.23
CA THR A 258 16.17 -13.56 3.65
C THR A 258 17.46 -14.11 4.24
N ASP A 259 18.18 -13.33 5.06
CA ASP A 259 19.50 -13.71 5.57
C ASP A 259 19.73 -13.20 7.02
N ASP A 260 20.19 -14.07 7.91
CA ASP A 260 20.52 -13.76 9.33
C ASP A 260 21.62 -12.69 9.46
N LYS A 261 22.40 -12.47 8.40
CA LYS A 261 23.46 -11.46 8.33
C LYS A 261 22.98 -10.06 7.98
N SER A 262 21.76 -9.93 7.45
CA SER A 262 21.26 -8.64 6.99
C SER A 262 20.70 -7.82 8.17
N ASP A 263 21.28 -6.65 8.43
CA ASP A 263 20.77 -5.75 9.48
C ASP A 263 19.41 -5.20 9.04
N VAL A 264 18.33 -5.66 9.67
CA VAL A 264 16.95 -5.25 9.39
C VAL A 264 16.77 -3.73 9.34
N LYS A 265 17.53 -2.98 10.15
CA LYS A 265 17.54 -1.51 10.15
C LYS A 265 17.96 -0.95 8.80
N GLN A 266 18.95 -1.58 8.16
CA GLN A 266 19.44 -1.21 6.83
C GLN A 266 18.42 -1.52 5.74
N LEU A 267 17.69 -2.63 5.86
CA LEU A 267 16.64 -3.00 4.92
C LEU A 267 15.48 -2.00 4.96
N VAL A 268 14.97 -1.69 6.17
CA VAL A 268 13.91 -0.70 6.37
C VAL A 268 14.37 0.68 5.88
N LYS A 269 15.61 1.11 6.21
CA LYS A 269 16.18 2.35 5.68
C LYS A 269 16.14 2.37 4.15
N ARG A 270 16.64 1.32 3.50
CA ARG A 270 16.72 1.24 2.04
C ARG A 270 15.34 1.33 1.42
N HIS A 271 14.36 0.60 1.94
CA HIS A 271 12.99 0.60 1.46
C HIS A 271 12.38 2.00 1.58
N LEU A 272 12.39 2.61 2.77
CA LEU A 272 11.80 3.94 3.01
C LEU A 272 12.50 5.07 2.26
N SER A 273 13.76 4.88 1.85
CA SER A 273 14.48 5.84 1.02
C SER A 273 14.15 5.78 -0.48
N GLN A 274 13.36 4.81 -0.93
CA GLN A 274 12.92 4.72 -2.33
C GLN A 274 11.62 5.51 -2.54
N ASP A 275 11.44 6.09 -3.72
CA ASP A 275 10.19 6.78 -4.10
C ASP A 275 8.98 5.82 -4.10
N SER A 276 9.22 4.54 -4.35
CA SER A 276 8.22 3.47 -4.31
C SER A 276 7.62 3.24 -2.91
N ALA A 277 8.27 3.70 -1.85
CA ALA A 277 7.72 3.61 -0.49
C ALA A 277 6.56 4.58 -0.24
N GLY A 278 6.32 5.53 -1.16
CA GLY A 278 5.27 6.53 -1.03
C GLY A 278 5.47 7.43 0.20
N ARG A 279 4.36 7.94 0.75
CA ARG A 279 4.39 8.79 1.95
C ARG A 279 4.55 7.95 3.21
N TRP A 280 5.46 8.38 4.08
CA TRP A 280 5.63 7.74 5.38
C TRP A 280 6.04 8.73 6.48
N LEU A 281 5.60 8.44 7.70
CA LEU A 281 5.97 9.13 8.92
C LEU A 281 6.64 8.14 9.86
N LEU A 282 7.93 8.34 10.15
CA LEU A 282 8.70 7.51 11.06
C LEU A 282 8.93 8.23 12.38
N ILE A 283 8.43 7.68 13.48
CA ILE A 283 8.49 8.27 14.81
C ILE A 283 9.44 7.47 15.69
N TYR A 284 10.49 8.10 16.18
CA TYR A 284 11.35 7.55 17.24
C TYR A 284 10.97 8.18 18.58
N ASP A 285 10.36 7.38 19.45
CA ASP A 285 9.90 7.86 20.76
C ASP A 285 10.93 7.56 21.87
N ASN A 286 11.21 8.54 22.72
CA ASN A 286 12.18 8.49 23.82
C ASN A 286 13.64 8.28 23.36
N ALA A 287 14.07 9.07 22.37
CA ALA A 287 15.45 9.16 21.89
C ALA A 287 16.35 9.93 22.88
N ASP A 288 16.51 9.42 24.09
CA ASP A 288 17.19 10.11 25.21
C ASP A 288 18.68 9.73 25.36
N ASP A 289 19.11 8.61 24.77
CA ASP A 289 20.48 8.08 24.90
C ASP A 289 21.36 8.49 23.72
N LEU A 290 22.28 9.43 23.94
CA LEU A 290 23.15 9.96 22.88
C LEU A 290 24.06 8.89 22.26
N ASP A 291 24.58 7.94 23.05
CA ASP A 291 25.55 6.94 22.59
C ASP A 291 24.91 5.93 21.63
N VAL A 292 23.61 5.66 21.81
CA VAL A 292 22.81 4.84 20.88
C VAL A 292 22.69 5.49 19.50
N TRP A 293 22.63 6.83 19.43
CA TRP A 293 22.47 7.56 18.18
C TRP A 293 23.81 7.89 17.52
N ILE A 294 24.76 8.36 18.32
CA ILE A 294 26.06 8.87 17.89
C ILE A 294 27.11 8.32 18.87
N PRO A 295 27.64 7.10 18.61
CA PRO A 295 28.68 6.51 19.45
C PRO A 295 29.92 7.41 19.44
N SER A 296 30.56 7.57 20.60
CA SER A 296 31.80 8.33 20.72
C SER A 296 32.90 7.74 19.83
N THR A 297 33.56 8.61 19.04
CA THR A 297 34.68 8.27 18.16
C THR A 297 35.85 7.74 19.00
N GLY A 298 36.08 6.43 18.95
CA GLY A 298 37.10 5.75 19.76
C GLY A 298 36.69 4.35 20.25
N SER A 299 35.38 4.04 20.24
CA SER A 299 34.89 2.68 20.48
C SER A 299 34.88 1.87 19.18
N GLN A 300 35.19 0.56 19.26
CA GLN A 300 34.99 -0.43 18.19
C GLN A 300 33.51 -0.44 17.67
N ASP A 301 32.61 0.21 18.41
CA ASP A 301 31.18 0.38 18.16
C ASP A 301 30.80 1.63 17.35
N SER A 302 31.76 2.33 16.75
CA SER A 302 31.51 3.45 15.81
C SER A 302 30.57 3.07 14.65
N GLN A 303 30.45 1.76 14.35
CA GLN A 303 29.54 1.17 13.37
C GLN A 303 28.13 0.85 13.93
N ARG A 304 27.78 1.16 15.19
CA ARG A 304 26.47 0.80 15.78
C ARG A 304 25.46 1.94 15.88
N GLY A 305 25.87 3.19 15.65
CA GLY A 305 24.99 4.36 15.81
C GLY A 305 23.72 4.28 14.97
N LEU A 306 22.57 4.61 15.55
CA LEU A 306 21.29 4.54 14.85
C LEU A 306 21.10 5.62 13.80
N LEU A 307 21.80 6.75 13.91
CA LEU A 307 21.63 7.89 13.01
C LEU A 307 21.89 7.51 11.54
N LYS A 308 22.81 6.58 11.28
CA LYS A 308 23.11 6.11 9.91
C LYS A 308 21.98 5.27 9.30
N TYR A 309 21.06 4.75 10.11
CA TYR A 309 19.91 3.96 9.67
C TYR A 309 18.64 4.80 9.51
N VAL A 310 18.70 6.10 9.80
CA VAL A 310 17.58 7.01 9.55
C VAL A 310 17.41 7.20 8.04
N PRO A 311 16.23 6.89 7.47
CA PRO A 311 15.97 7.06 6.05
C PRO A 311 15.88 8.55 5.66
N GLY A 312 16.25 8.83 4.41
CA GLY A 312 15.98 10.12 3.76
C GLY A 312 15.07 9.89 2.57
N SER A 313 14.03 10.71 2.42
CA SER A 313 13.08 10.69 1.30
C SER A 313 12.43 12.07 1.15
N SER A 314 12.05 12.43 -0.07
CA SER A 314 11.25 13.64 -0.36
C SER A 314 9.76 13.46 -0.01
N GLN A 315 9.31 12.21 0.16
CA GLN A 315 7.95 11.85 0.57
C GLN A 315 7.90 11.35 2.03
N GLY A 316 9.02 11.36 2.74
CA GLY A 316 9.14 10.85 4.09
C GLY A 316 9.41 11.94 5.12
N CYS A 317 8.94 11.73 6.34
CA CYS A 317 9.26 12.58 7.49
C CYS A 317 9.68 11.73 8.70
N VAL A 318 10.71 12.18 9.41
CA VAL A 318 11.18 11.54 10.64
C VAL A 318 10.92 12.46 11.83
N VAL A 319 10.26 11.96 12.86
CA VAL A 319 9.98 12.68 14.10
C VAL A 319 10.72 12.00 15.25
N PHE A 320 11.40 12.78 16.08
CA PHE A 320 12.05 12.32 17.30
C PHE A 320 11.40 12.95 18.52
N THR A 321 11.19 12.18 19.58
CA THR A 321 10.90 12.74 20.92
C THR A 321 12.11 12.53 21.83
N THR A 322 12.54 13.57 22.54
CA THR A 322 13.70 13.49 23.45
C THR A 322 13.57 14.48 24.61
N ARG A 323 14.22 14.23 25.74
CA ARG A 323 14.35 15.15 26.87
C ARG A 323 15.53 16.09 26.69
N SER A 324 16.43 15.80 25.77
CA SER A 324 17.70 16.51 25.62
C SER A 324 17.68 17.46 24.42
N ARG A 325 17.79 18.76 24.70
CA ARG A 325 17.99 19.80 23.68
C ARG A 325 19.26 19.54 22.85
N LYS A 326 20.30 18.99 23.47
CA LYS A 326 21.56 18.64 22.79
C LYS A 326 21.34 17.51 21.77
N ILE A 327 20.59 16.47 22.13
CA ILE A 327 20.27 15.36 21.23
C ILE A 327 19.37 15.84 20.09
N ALA A 328 18.33 16.62 20.38
CA ALA A 328 17.46 17.21 19.38
C ALA A 328 18.25 18.00 18.32
N GLY A 329 19.22 18.82 18.75
CA GLY A 329 20.10 19.57 17.85
C GLY A 329 20.97 18.70 16.94
N ARG A 330 21.27 17.47 17.34
CA ARG A 330 22.06 16.51 16.52
C ARG A 330 21.18 15.67 15.60
N LEU A 331 19.98 15.29 16.03
CA LEU A 331 19.06 14.44 15.26
C LEU A 331 18.39 15.22 14.12
N SER A 332 18.09 16.50 14.32
CA SER A 332 17.53 17.39 13.29
C SER A 332 18.40 18.63 13.07
N SER A 333 19.66 18.43 12.69
CA SER A 333 20.62 19.52 12.35
C SER A 333 20.05 20.50 11.33
N ASP A 334 19.46 19.96 10.26
CA ASP A 334 18.89 20.71 9.13
C ASP A 334 17.34 20.67 9.16
N GLY A 335 16.77 20.34 10.32
CA GLY A 335 15.33 20.10 10.45
C GLY A 335 14.65 21.00 11.48
N LEU A 336 13.35 20.79 11.65
CA LEU A 336 12.54 21.51 12.62
C LEU A 336 12.87 21.04 14.05
N ARG A 337 12.88 21.97 15.00
CA ARG A 337 13.13 21.71 16.41
C ARG A 337 12.12 22.49 17.23
N GLU A 338 11.24 21.79 17.94
CA GLU A 338 10.22 22.41 18.77
C GLU A 338 10.37 21.99 20.22
N GLU A 339 10.38 22.98 21.11
CA GLU A 339 10.31 22.74 22.54
C GLU A 339 8.85 22.55 22.95
N VAL A 340 8.60 21.45 23.64
CA VAL A 340 7.31 21.12 24.21
C VAL A 340 7.32 21.54 25.68
N THR A 341 6.71 22.68 25.96
CA THR A 341 6.58 23.26 27.31
C THR A 341 5.38 22.70 28.05
N GLN A 342 5.30 22.91 29.37
CA GLN A 342 4.06 22.66 30.10
C GLN A 342 2.92 23.51 29.52
N ILE A 343 1.71 22.99 29.61
CA ILE A 343 0.50 23.74 29.22
C ILE A 343 0.16 24.59 30.45
N ASP A 344 0.11 25.91 30.27
CA ASP A 344 -0.27 26.83 31.34
C ASP A 344 -1.74 26.58 31.73
N ASP A 345 -2.09 26.71 33.01
CA ASP A 345 -3.41 26.36 33.56
C ASP A 345 -4.58 27.08 32.84
N ASP A 346 -4.35 28.25 32.25
CA ASP A 346 -5.33 29.00 31.46
C ASP A 346 -5.70 28.35 30.11
N THR A 347 -4.89 27.39 29.65
CA THR A 347 -5.12 26.67 28.38
C THR A 347 -5.72 25.27 28.61
N ALA A 348 -5.92 24.88 29.87
CA ALA A 348 -6.37 23.55 30.29
C ALA A 348 -7.91 23.37 30.36
N LEU A 349 -8.67 24.45 30.14
CA LEU A 349 -10.15 24.47 30.19
C LEU A 349 -10.81 24.13 28.84
#